data_AF-A0A957WQN6-F1
#
_entry.id   AF-A0A957WQN6-F1
#
_cell.length_a   1.000
_cell.length_b   1.000
_cell.length_c   1.000
_cell.angle_alpha   90.00
_cell.angle_beta   90.00
_cell.angle_gamma   90.00
#
_symmetry.space_group_name_H-M   'P 1'
#
loop_
_entity.id
_entity.type
_entity.pdbx_description
1 polymer ?
#
loop_
_entity_poly.entity_id
_entity_poly.type
_entity_poly.pdbx_seq_one_letter_code
_entity_poly.pdbx_strand_id
1 'polypeptide(L)' 'MYPDNAPEAFHLLAKPTGAICNLDCAYCFFLDKEHLYPGSQFRMTDEVLEQY' A
#
# COMPACT_ATOMS: atom_id res chain seq x y z
N MET A 1 -10.03 20.62 -7.84
CA MET A 1 -9.48 21.84 -7.20
C MET A 1 -8.70 21.35 -5.99
N TYR A 2 -7.39 21.59 -5.92
CA TYR A 2 -6.57 21.18 -4.78
C TYR A 2 -6.91 22.06 -3.56
N PRO A 3 -6.81 21.53 -2.33
CA PRO A 3 -7.07 22.33 -1.13
C PRO A 3 -6.10 23.51 -1.04
N ASP A 4 -6.57 24.65 -0.51
CA ASP A 4 -5.85 25.94 -0.46
C ASP A 4 -4.50 25.91 0.28
N ASN A 5 -4.12 24.78 0.90
CA ASN A 5 -2.86 24.57 1.63
C ASN A 5 -2.12 23.29 1.19
N ALA A 6 -2.32 22.81 -0.04
CA ALA A 6 -1.56 21.67 -0.54
C ALA A 6 -0.06 22.06 -0.75
N PRO A 7 0.89 21.17 -0.41
CA PRO A 7 2.30 21.43 -0.68
C PRO A 7 2.56 21.57 -2.19
N GLU A 8 3.46 22.48 -2.55
CA GLU A 8 3.82 22.79 -3.95
C GLU A 8 4.33 21.56 -4.72
N ALA A 9 4.98 20.63 -4.02
CA ALA A 9 5.39 19.34 -4.55
C ALA A 9 5.18 18.24 -3.52
N PHE A 10 4.71 17.08 -3.98
CA PHE A 10 4.60 15.88 -3.16
C PHE A 10 4.92 14.64 -4.01
N HIS A 11 5.34 13.56 -3.34
CA HIS A 11 5.59 12.28 -3.97
C HIS A 11 4.80 11.20 -3.23
N LEU A 12 4.07 10.37 -3.99
CA LEU A 12 3.30 9.25 -3.47
C LEU A 12 3.76 7.96 -4.13
N LEU A 13 3.79 6.89 -3.36
CA LEU A 13 4.03 5.54 -3.85
C LEU A 13 2.90 4.64 -3.39
N ALA A 14 2.12 4.14 -4.35
CA ALA A 14 1.10 3.13 -4.07
C ALA A 14 1.74 1.75 -3.89
N LYS A 15 1.17 0.96 -2.99
CA LYS A 15 1.40 -0.49 -2.89
C LYS A 15 0.06 -1.22 -2.96
N PRO A 16 -0.50 -1.47 -4.17
CA PRO A 16 -1.83 -2.04 -4.31
C PRO A 16 -1.99 -3.43 -3.69
N THR A 17 -0.91 -4.21 -3.63
CA THR A 17 -0.85 -5.51 -2.95
C THR A 17 -0.17 -5.43 -1.58
N GLY A 18 -0.12 -4.23 -0.99
CA GLY A 18 0.31 -4.02 0.38
C GLY A 18 1.69 -4.62 0.69
N ALA A 19 1.73 -5.47 1.71
CA ALA A 19 2.96 -6.09 2.21
C ALA A 19 3.14 -7.55 1.76
N ILE A 20 2.11 -8.13 1.12
CA ILE A 20 2.12 -9.53 0.69
C ILE A 20 2.87 -9.69 -0.64
N CYS A 21 3.52 -10.83 -0.81
CA CYS A 21 4.21 -11.19 -2.05
C CYS A 21 4.06 -12.69 -2.29
N ASN A 22 3.97 -13.11 -3.55
CA ASN A 22 3.97 -14.54 -3.89
C ASN A 22 5.37 -15.18 -3.80
N LEU A 23 6.38 -14.38 -3.48
CA LEU A 23 7.75 -14.81 -3.26
C LEU A 23 8.07 -14.68 -1.77
N ASP A 24 8.38 -15.79 -1.13
CA ASP A 24 8.73 -15.88 0.29
C ASP A 24 10.25 -15.71 0.48
N CYS A 25 10.75 -14.52 0.15
CA CYS A 25 12.18 -14.26 0.19
C CYS A 25 12.67 -14.16 1.65
N ALA A 26 13.73 -14.91 1.99
CA ALA A 26 14.34 -14.93 3.33
C ALA A 26 14.83 -13.57 3.86
N TYR A 27 14.95 -12.56 2.98
CA TYR A 27 15.40 -11.21 3.32
C TYR A 27 14.30 -10.15 3.18
N CYS A 28 13.05 -10.54 2.86
CA CYS A 28 11.98 -9.58 2.61
C CYS A 28 11.31 -9.14 3.92
N PHE A 29 11.77 -8.04 4.47
CA PHE A 29 11.20 -7.43 5.68
C PHE A 29 9.75 -6.91 5.51
N PHE A 30 9.19 -6.92 4.30
CA PHE A 30 7.79 -6.51 4.09
C PHE A 30 6.82 -7.60 4.56
N LEU A 31 7.15 -8.88 4.39
CA LEU A 31 6.25 -10.00 4.73
C LEU A 31 5.89 -10.02 6.23
N ASP A 32 6.84 -9.67 7.09
CA ASP A 32 6.64 -9.63 8.55
C ASP A 32 5.49 -8.71 9.00
N LYS A 33 5.05 -7.77 8.14
CA LYS A 33 3.94 -6.86 8.43
C LYS A 33 2.59 -7.56 8.51
N GLU A 34 2.47 -8.80 8.03
CA GLU A 34 1.26 -9.61 8.22
C GLU A 34 0.88 -9.74 9.70
N HIS A 35 1.88 -9.85 10.59
CA HIS A 35 1.66 -9.93 12.03
C HIS A 35 1.09 -8.63 12.65
N LEU A 36 1.28 -7.49 11.99
CA LEU A 36 0.83 -6.18 12.50
C LEU A 36 -0.65 -5.91 12.20
N TYR A 37 -1.23 -6.58 11.20
CA TYR A 37 -2.60 -6.32 10.73
C TYR A 37 -3.40 -7.62 10.56
N PRO A 38 -3.79 -8.29 11.67
CA PRO A 38 -4.53 -9.53 11.60
C PRO A 38 -5.88 -9.35 10.88
N GLY A 39 -6.20 -10.25 9.96
CA GLY A 39 -7.43 -10.21 9.15
C GLY A 39 -7.37 -9.26 7.94
N SER A 40 -6.27 -8.54 7.74
CA SER A 40 -6.06 -7.73 6.53
C SER A 40 -5.77 -8.63 5.32
N GLN A 41 -6.39 -8.31 4.19
CA GLN A 41 -6.05 -8.93 2.89
C GLN A 41 -4.85 -8.25 2.22
N PHE A 42 -4.34 -7.15 2.79
CA PHE A 42 -3.25 -6.33 2.25
C PHE A 42 -3.42 -5.94 0.77
N ARG A 43 -4.67 -5.86 0.30
CA ARG A 43 -4.98 -5.60 -1.10
C ARG A 43 -5.95 -4.43 -1.18
N MET A 44 -5.67 -3.48 -2.06
CA MET A 44 -6.66 -2.48 -2.45
C MET A 44 -7.82 -3.20 -3.15
N THR A 45 -9.05 -2.76 -2.88
CA THR A 45 -10.21 -3.24 -3.64
C THR A 45 -10.11 -2.74 -5.07
N ASP A 46 -10.75 -3.43 -6.00
CA ASP A 46 -10.72 -3.01 -7.41
C ASP A 46 -11.34 -1.60 -7.57
N GLU A 47 -12.41 -1.29 -6.84
CA GLU A 47 -13.00 0.06 -6.79
C GLU A 47 -11.99 1.14 -6.36
N VAL A 48 -11.16 0.87 -5.35
CA VAL A 48 -10.13 1.82 -4.89
C VAL A 48 -9.01 1.93 -5.92
N LEU A 49 -8.61 0.81 -6.54
CA LEU A 49 -7.56 0.79 -7.55
C LEU A 49 -7.95 1.56 -8.82
N GLU A 50 -9.23 1.51 -9.22
CA GLU A 50 -9.76 2.24 -10.38
C GLU A 50 -9.82 3.76 -10.16
N GLN A 51 -9.90 4.21 -8.91
CA GLN A 51 -9.95 5.63 -8.56
C GLN A 51 -8.56 6.27 -8.35
N TYR A 52 -7.49 5.49 -8.39
CA TYR A 52 -6.12 5.92 -8.12
C TYR A 52 -5.43 6.46 -9.38
#